data_AF-A0AAC8XR75-F1
#
_entry.id   AF-A0AAC8XR75-F1
#
_cell.length_a   1.000
_cell.length_b   1.000
_cell.length_c   1.000
_cell.angle_alpha   90.00
_cell.angle_beta   90.00
_cell.angle_gamma   90.00
#
_symmetry.space_group_name_H-M   'P 1'
#
loop_
_entity.id
_entity.type
_entity.pdbx_description
1 polymer ?
#
loop_
_entity_poly.entity_id
_entity_poly.type
_entity_poly.pdbx_seq_one_letter_code
_entity_poly.pdbx_strand_id
1 'polypeptide(L)'
;MGLFTNIRRALTASKFQRKDLKIIEAIPTERFATIVFQFKDEGWELTDAPGDLDVSRDSWQGKLRKGTSTLTCNWNNDDEGEIVGLTRIIEGIGKDFNLKVQSTPSR
;
A
#
# COMPACT_ATOMS: atom_id res chain seq x y z
N MET A 1 0.90 -16.16 -24.67
CA MET A 1 0.96 -14.99 -23.77
C MET A 1 1.77 -15.36 -22.52
N GLY A 2 3.10 -15.20 -22.50
CA GLY A 2 3.90 -15.76 -21.39
C GLY A 2 5.22 -15.06 -21.09
N LEU A 3 5.99 -14.62 -22.09
CA LEU A 3 7.29 -13.99 -21.82
C LEU A 3 7.17 -12.58 -21.22
N PHE A 4 6.34 -11.71 -21.79
CA PHE A 4 6.25 -10.31 -21.34
C PHE A 4 5.75 -10.17 -19.90
N THR A 5 4.79 -11.00 -19.49
CA THR A 5 4.26 -10.99 -18.12
C THR A 5 5.31 -11.44 -17.10
N ASN A 6 6.08 -12.48 -17.42
CA ASN A 6 7.14 -12.99 -16.56
C ASN A 6 8.29 -11.98 -16.39
N ILE A 7 8.65 -11.27 -17.47
CA ILE A 7 9.68 -10.21 -17.41
C ILE A 7 9.19 -9.05 -16.53
N ARG A 8 7.94 -8.59 -16.69
CA ARG A 8 7.37 -7.52 -15.85
C ARG A 8 7.38 -7.89 -14.37
N ARG A 9 6.96 -9.11 -14.03
CA ARG A 9 6.99 -9.62 -12.66
C ARG A 9 8.41 -9.66 -12.08
N ALA A 10 9.38 -10.15 -12.85
CA ALA A 10 10.78 -10.17 -12.42
C ALA A 10 11.33 -8.75 -12.17
N LEU A 11 10.98 -7.78 -13.03
CA LEU A 11 11.37 -6.38 -12.84
C LEU A 11 10.71 -5.76 -11.60
N THR A 12 9.43 -6.03 -11.37
CA THR A 12 8.73 -5.58 -10.15
C THR A 12 9.36 -6.19 -8.90
N ALA A 13 9.61 -7.49 -8.89
CA ALA A 13 10.27 -8.17 -7.78
C ALA A 13 11.66 -7.58 -7.50
N SER A 14 12.46 -7.35 -8.55
CA SER A 14 13.77 -6.73 -8.42
C SER A 14 13.68 -5.29 -7.88
N LYS A 15 12.68 -4.50 -8.31
CA LYS A 15 12.44 -3.15 -7.79
C LYS A 15 12.09 -3.18 -6.31
N PHE A 16 11.21 -4.09 -5.89
CA PHE A 16 10.81 -4.23 -4.48
C PHE A 16 12.00 -4.60 -3.61
N GLN A 17 12.78 -5.60 -4.03
CA GLN A 17 13.99 -6.01 -3.33
C GLN A 17 15.04 -4.88 -3.23
N ARG A 18 15.35 -4.20 -4.34
CA ARG A 18 16.38 -3.14 -4.37
C ARG A 18 16.02 -1.91 -3.54
N LYS A 19 14.73 -1.64 -3.37
CA LYS A 19 14.23 -0.48 -2.63
C LYS A 19 13.77 -0.81 -1.21
N ASP A 20 13.99 -2.05 -0.76
CA ASP A 20 13.51 -2.58 0.53
C ASP A 20 12.01 -2.32 0.73
N LEU A 21 11.20 -2.65 -0.28
CA LEU A 21 9.76 -2.46 -0.26
C LEU A 21 9.03 -3.76 0.04
N LYS A 22 7.92 -3.64 0.75
CA LYS A 22 6.90 -4.68 0.90
C LYS A 22 5.52 -4.10 0.62
N ILE A 23 4.56 -5.01 0.48
CA ILE A 23 3.16 -4.68 0.23
C ILE A 23 2.24 -5.50 1.13
N ILE A 24 1.14 -4.89 1.53
CA ILE A 24 -0.05 -5.60 2.02
C ILE A 24 -1.14 -5.34 0.97
N GLU A 25 -1.80 -6.40 0.51
CA GLU A 25 -2.88 -6.37 -0.48
C GLU A 25 -4.15 -6.92 0.15
N ALA A 26 -5.31 -6.69 -0.50
CA ALA A 26 -6.61 -7.17 -0.04
C ALA A 26 -6.88 -6.78 1.43
N ILE A 27 -6.62 -5.51 1.75
CA ILE A 27 -6.92 -4.94 3.05
C ILE A 27 -8.41 -4.56 3.03
N PRO A 28 -9.25 -5.13 3.92
CA PRO A 28 -10.66 -4.78 3.96
C PRO A 28 -10.86 -3.28 4.13
N THR A 29 -11.84 -2.70 3.43
CA THR A 29 -12.06 -1.25 3.34
C THR A 29 -12.04 -0.54 4.70
N GLU A 30 -12.72 -1.08 5.71
CA GLU A 30 -12.74 -0.50 7.06
C GLU A 30 -11.35 -0.47 7.71
N ARG A 31 -10.55 -1.54 7.54
CA ARG A 31 -9.18 -1.60 8.05
C ARG A 31 -8.27 -0.68 7.28
N PHE A 32 -8.42 -0.60 5.96
CA PHE A 32 -7.65 0.31 5.12
C PHE A 32 -7.88 1.77 5.55
N ALA A 33 -9.15 2.16 5.71
CA ALA A 33 -9.52 3.47 6.22
C ALA A 33 -8.89 3.75 7.59
N THR A 34 -9.01 2.79 8.52
CA THR A 34 -8.44 2.90 9.86
C THR A 34 -6.92 3.12 9.83
N ILE A 35 -6.19 2.37 9.01
CA ILE A 35 -4.74 2.53 8.86
C ILE A 35 -4.40 3.93 8.33
N VAL A 36 -5.10 4.38 7.29
CA VAL A 36 -4.86 5.70 6.69
C VAL A 36 -5.09 6.82 7.71
N PHE A 37 -6.21 6.77 8.45
CA PHE A 37 -6.52 7.77 9.47
C PHE A 37 -5.55 7.73 10.65
N GLN A 38 -5.19 6.53 11.15
CA GLN A 38 -4.21 6.40 12.23
C GLN A 38 -2.86 7.02 11.86
N PHE A 39 -2.36 6.78 10.66
CA PHE A 39 -1.10 7.39 10.22
C PHE A 39 -1.20 8.92 10.12
N LYS A 40 -2.33 9.46 9.64
CA LYS A 40 -2.57 10.91 9.67
C LYS A 40 -2.52 11.46 11.09
N ASP A 41 -3.18 10.79 12.04
CA ASP A 41 -3.20 11.18 13.45
C ASP A 41 -1.80 11.10 14.10
N GLU A 42 -0.97 10.16 13.66
CA GLU A 42 0.45 10.04 14.03
C GLU A 42 1.36 11.09 13.35
N GLY A 43 0.79 12.04 12.63
CA GLY A 43 1.50 13.15 11.98
C GLY A 43 2.14 12.79 10.64
N TRP A 44 1.62 11.77 9.95
CA TRP A 44 1.95 11.58 8.54
C TRP A 44 1.10 12.51 7.66
N GLU A 45 1.75 13.10 6.65
CA GLU A 45 1.11 14.00 5.71
C GLU A 45 0.45 13.21 4.58
N LEU A 46 -0.85 13.43 4.35
CA LEU A 46 -1.54 12.93 3.18
C LEU A 46 -1.23 13.82 1.98
N THR A 47 -0.69 13.22 0.92
CA THR A 47 -0.27 13.89 -0.31
C THR A 47 -0.77 13.10 -1.52
N ASP A 48 -0.78 13.73 -2.71
CA ASP A 48 -1.16 13.09 -3.97
C ASP A 48 -2.55 12.40 -3.94
N ALA A 49 -3.47 12.88 -3.09
CA ALA A 49 -4.81 12.35 -2.91
C ALA A 49 -5.88 13.35 -3.38
N PRO A 50 -7.03 12.90 -3.91
CA PRO A 50 -8.14 13.78 -4.32
C PRO A 50 -8.90 14.40 -3.13
N GLY A 51 -8.50 14.06 -1.90
CA GLY A 51 -9.16 14.38 -0.65
C GLY A 51 -8.97 13.21 0.33
N ASP A 52 -9.70 13.27 1.45
CA ASP A 52 -9.80 12.13 2.36
C ASP A 52 -10.41 10.91 1.67
N LEU A 53 -10.19 9.74 2.26
CA LEU A 53 -10.74 8.49 1.75
C LEU A 53 -12.27 8.57 1.77
N ASP A 54 -12.86 8.46 0.58
CA ASP A 54 -14.30 8.49 0.34
C ASP A 54 -14.73 7.17 -0.30
N VAL A 55 -15.31 6.29 0.51
CA VAL A 55 -15.74 4.94 0.11
C VAL A 55 -17.01 4.96 -0.76
N SER A 56 -17.61 6.12 -1.00
CA SER A 56 -18.70 6.26 -1.98
C SER A 56 -18.20 6.30 -3.43
N ARG A 57 -16.89 6.46 -3.64
CA ARG A 57 -16.24 6.41 -4.96
C ARG A 57 -15.81 4.99 -5.29
N ASP A 58 -15.59 4.71 -6.57
CA ASP A 58 -15.13 3.40 -7.04
C ASP A 58 -13.67 3.11 -6.67
N SER A 59 -12.87 4.16 -6.50
CA SER A 59 -11.45 4.05 -6.15
C SER A 59 -10.94 5.29 -5.44
N TRP A 60 -9.84 5.10 -4.73
CA TRP A 60 -9.09 6.14 -4.06
C TRP A 60 -7.59 5.82 -4.11
N GLN A 61 -6.77 6.85 -4.29
CA GLN A 61 -5.32 6.73 -4.18
C GLN A 61 -4.78 7.92 -3.40
N GLY A 62 -3.71 7.68 -2.65
CA GLY A 62 -3.01 8.71 -1.90
C GLY A 62 -1.66 8.23 -1.41
N LYS A 63 -0.87 9.16 -0.87
CA LYS A 63 0.41 8.84 -0.24
C LYS A 63 0.51 9.44 1.14
N LEU A 64 0.90 8.64 2.11
CA LEU A 64 1.25 9.10 3.46
C LEU A 64 2.77 9.32 3.50
N ARG A 65 3.21 10.53 3.89
CA ARG A 65 4.63 10.89 3.99
C ARG A 65 5.01 11.32 5.39
N LYS A 66 6.19 10.88 5.86
CA LYS A 66 6.80 11.35 7.10
C LYS A 66 8.32 11.32 6.97
N GLY A 67 8.92 12.51 6.95
CA GLY A 67 10.32 12.69 6.57
C GLY A 67 10.59 12.10 5.19
N THR A 68 11.54 11.16 5.10
CA THR A 68 11.89 10.46 3.84
C THR A 68 11.07 9.19 3.59
N SER A 69 10.16 8.85 4.51
CA SER A 69 9.33 7.64 4.39
C SER A 69 8.07 7.97 3.60
N THR A 70 7.65 7.06 2.73
CA THR A 70 6.41 7.19 1.96
C THR A 70 5.70 5.85 1.93
N LEU A 71 4.40 5.87 2.23
CA LEU A 71 3.48 4.77 1.96
C LEU A 71 2.63 5.18 0.74
N THR A 72 2.56 4.31 -0.25
CA THR A 72 1.58 4.45 -1.34
C THR A 72 0.36 3.63 -0.94
N CYS A 73 -0.80 4.28 -0.91
CA CYS A 73 -2.05 3.69 -0.47
C CYS A 73 -3.02 3.77 -1.63
N ASN A 74 -3.46 2.62 -2.14
CA ASN A 74 -4.49 2.55 -3.16
C ASN A 74 -5.65 1.71 -2.62
N TRP A 75 -6.86 2.04 -3.04
CA TRP A 75 -8.06 1.30 -2.71
C TRP A 75 -9.01 1.35 -3.88
N ASN A 76 -9.69 0.24 -4.14
CA ASN A 76 -10.85 0.21 -5.02
C ASN A 76 -11.85 -0.84 -4.53
N ASN A 77 -13.05 -0.79 -5.06
CA ASN A 77 -14.15 -1.69 -4.69
C ASN A 77 -13.94 -3.16 -5.11
N ASP A 78 -13.10 -3.44 -6.10
CA ASP A 78 -12.89 -4.78 -6.67
C ASP A 78 -11.77 -5.58 -5.97
N ASP A 79 -10.64 -4.92 -5.67
CA ASP A 79 -9.41 -5.51 -5.14
C ASP A 79 -9.11 -5.10 -3.69
N GLU A 80 -10.01 -4.32 -3.08
CA GLU A 80 -9.87 -3.72 -1.76
C GLU A 80 -8.62 -2.80 -1.63
N GLY A 81 -8.11 -2.65 -0.40
CA GLY A 81 -6.98 -1.78 -0.11
C GLY A 81 -5.61 -2.45 -0.33
N GLU A 82 -4.66 -1.67 -0.81
CA GLU A 82 -3.24 -2.02 -0.87
C GLU A 82 -2.37 -0.90 -0.29
N ILE A 83 -1.33 -1.29 0.44
CA ILE A 83 -0.35 -0.36 1.00
C ILE A 83 1.06 -0.85 0.68
N VAL A 84 1.83 -0.02 -0.01
CA VAL A 84 3.24 -0.27 -0.38
C VAL A 84 4.15 0.70 0.35
N GLY A 85 5.25 0.20 0.92
CA GLY A 85 6.19 1.03 1.65
C GLY A 85 7.46 0.28 2.05
N LEU A 86 8.32 0.95 2.81
CA LEU A 86 9.55 0.34 3.34
C LEU A 86 9.22 -0.86 4.23
N THR A 87 10.02 -1.93 4.13
CA THR A 87 9.87 -3.19 4.90
C THR A 87 9.61 -2.92 6.38
N ARG A 88 10.45 -2.11 7.01
CA ARG A 88 10.36 -1.80 8.45
C ARG A 88 9.01 -1.18 8.89
N ILE A 89 8.29 -0.53 7.98
CA ILE A 89 7.01 0.11 8.27
C ILE A 89 5.86 -0.84 7.94
N ILE A 90 5.93 -1.48 6.78
CA ILE A 90 4.91 -2.43 6.33
C ILE A 90 4.82 -3.65 7.24
N GLU A 91 5.95 -4.15 7.76
CA GLU A 91 5.94 -5.23 8.75
C GLU A 91 5.30 -4.81 10.07
N GLY A 92 5.47 -3.54 10.48
CA GLY A 92 4.78 -2.97 11.63
C GLY A 92 3.27 -2.97 11.43
N ILE A 93 2.79 -2.41 10.31
CA ILE A 93 1.36 -2.42 9.95
C ILE A 93 0.81 -3.85 9.91
N GLY A 94 1.55 -4.76 9.26
CA GLY A 94 1.17 -6.17 9.18
C GLY A 94 0.98 -6.82 10.54
N LYS A 95 1.88 -6.54 11.48
CA LYS A 95 1.79 -7.03 12.85
C LYS A 95 0.64 -6.39 13.62
N ASP A 96 0.51 -5.07 13.58
CA ASP A 96 -0.46 -4.32 14.39
C ASP A 96 -1.91 -4.59 13.97
N PHE A 97 -2.13 -4.81 12.66
CA PHE A 97 -3.45 -5.09 12.09
C PHE A 97 -3.71 -6.56 11.77
N ASN A 98 -2.77 -7.45 12.10
CA ASN A 98 -2.80 -8.88 11.75
C ASN A 98 -3.10 -9.11 10.26
N LEU A 99 -2.31 -8.46 9.39
CA LEU A 99 -2.42 -8.51 7.94
C LEU A 99 -1.22 -9.23 7.31
N LYS A 100 -1.47 -9.93 6.20
CA LYS A 100 -0.43 -10.67 5.49
C LYS A 100 0.46 -9.73 4.68
N VAL A 101 1.73 -9.66 5.06
CA VAL A 101 2.76 -8.91 4.34
C VAL A 101 3.37 -9.78 3.23
N GLN A 102 3.59 -9.18 2.07
CA GLN A 102 4.18 -9.81 0.90
C GLN A 102 5.43 -9.07 0.43
N SER A 103 6.40 -9.82 -0.09
CA SER A 103 7.65 -9.25 -0.61
C SER A 103 7.49 -8.61 -1.99
N THR A 104 6.43 -8.95 -2.72
CA THR A 104 6.11 -8.45 -4.07
C THR A 104 4.60 -8.46 -4.27
N PRO A 105 4.04 -7.62 -5.17
CA PRO A 105 2.63 -7.67 -5.53
C PRO A 105 2.23 -9.02 -6.15
N SER A 106 0.99 -9.46 -5.92
CA SER A 106 0.47 -10.74 -6.41
C SER A 106 0.16 -10.76 -7.91
N ARG A 107 -0.13 -9.58 -8.50
CA ARG A 107 -0.56 -9.46 -9.90
C ARG A 107 0.52 -8.87 -10.80
#